data_AF-A0A813EJX7-F1
#
_entry.id   AF-A0A813EJX7-F1
#
_cell.length_a   1.000
_cell.length_b   1.000
_cell.length_c   1.000
_cell.angle_alpha   90.00
_cell.angle_beta   90.00
_cell.angle_gamma   90.00
#
_symmetry.space_group_name_H-M   'P 1'
#
loop_
_entity.id
_entity.type
_entity.pdbx_description
1 polymer ?
#
loop_
_entity_poly.entity_id
_entity_poly.type
_entity_poly.pdbx_seq_one_letter_code
_entity_poly.pdbx_strand_id
1 'polypeptide(L)'
;MSSPAARTSGSSHASTAALALQLPRSVSIAPEKWTQAVYSTPESSQAKAEVEKLSAMKFDPSFFSSSYTQCIGRGQSHKECVASLQNDTRITAPGPLAGEAANQEITAAISCMDQHRDPTKCTRHFEALRRSRRAAQRRPRTSATRPATICLPCRSCIMA
;
A
#
# COMPACT_ATOMS: atom_id res chain seq x y z
N MET A 1 -33.54 -75.81 25.88
CA MET A 1 -33.94 -75.29 24.55
C MET A 1 -33.89 -73.77 24.60
N SER A 2 -33.32 -73.18 23.55
CA SER A 2 -33.54 -71.80 23.10
C SER A 2 -32.87 -70.64 23.84
N SER A 3 -31.76 -70.19 23.24
CA SER A 3 -31.38 -68.76 23.12
C SER A 3 -32.55 -67.97 22.48
N PRO A 4 -32.71 -66.63 22.68
CA PRO A 4 -31.82 -65.68 21.98
C PRO A 4 -31.64 -64.25 22.59
N ALA A 5 -30.77 -63.50 21.92
CA ALA A 5 -30.83 -62.06 21.59
C ALA A 5 -30.20 -61.00 22.51
N ALA A 6 -29.18 -60.37 21.92
CA ALA A 6 -28.44 -59.17 22.27
C ALA A 6 -29.28 -57.92 22.60
N ARG A 7 -28.74 -57.07 23.49
CA ARG A 7 -28.79 -55.61 23.36
C ARG A 7 -27.62 -54.96 24.10
N THR A 8 -26.73 -54.37 23.31
CA THR A 8 -25.71 -53.42 23.73
C THR A 8 -26.37 -52.10 24.11
N SER A 9 -26.11 -51.59 25.32
CA SER A 9 -26.48 -50.23 25.73
C SER A 9 -25.19 -49.43 25.90
N GLY A 10 -25.07 -48.35 25.13
CA GLY A 10 -23.90 -47.51 25.01
C GLY A 10 -23.57 -46.72 26.27
N SER A 11 -22.30 -46.75 26.64
CA SER A 11 -21.68 -45.85 27.61
C SER A 11 -21.51 -44.46 26.98
N SER A 12 -22.13 -43.46 27.60
CA SER A 12 -22.04 -42.05 27.24
C SER A 12 -20.70 -41.48 27.70
N HIS A 13 -19.63 -41.69 26.92
CA HIS A 13 -18.40 -40.92 27.08
C HIS A 13 -18.53 -39.59 26.34
N ALA A 14 -18.46 -38.51 27.11
CA ALA A 14 -18.35 -37.15 26.64
C ALA A 14 -17.14 -37.00 25.69
N SER A 15 -17.40 -36.85 24.39
CA SER A 15 -16.40 -36.38 23.45
C SER A 15 -16.44 -34.86 23.43
N THR A 16 -15.54 -34.25 24.20
CA THR A 16 -15.08 -32.88 24.00
C THR A 16 -14.66 -32.70 22.55
N ALA A 17 -15.51 -32.03 21.75
CA ALA A 17 -15.15 -31.58 20.42
C ALA A 17 -14.06 -30.52 20.56
N ALA A 18 -12.81 -30.95 20.40
CA ALA A 18 -11.70 -30.04 20.18
C ALA A 18 -12.01 -29.24 18.91
N LEU A 19 -12.31 -27.96 19.08
CA LEU A 19 -12.36 -26.97 18.03
C LEU A 19 -10.93 -26.86 17.46
N ALA A 20 -10.59 -27.75 16.54
CA ALA A 20 -9.34 -27.67 15.81
C ALA A 20 -9.34 -26.33 15.06
N LEU A 21 -8.50 -25.39 15.53
CA LEU A 21 -8.12 -24.23 14.73
C LEU A 21 -7.57 -24.77 13.41
N GLN A 22 -8.40 -24.74 12.37
CA GLN A 22 -7.96 -24.90 10.99
C GLN A 22 -7.20 -23.64 10.62
N LEU A 23 -5.95 -23.56 11.09
CA LEU A 23 -4.94 -22.71 10.46
C LEU A 23 -4.97 -23.05 8.96
N PRO A 24 -5.16 -22.08 8.06
CA PRO A 24 -5.13 -22.36 6.63
C PRO A 24 -3.80 -23.06 6.35
N ARG A 25 -3.87 -24.27 5.78
CA ARG A 25 -2.67 -25.03 5.39
C ARG A 25 -1.75 -24.06 4.68
N SER A 26 -0.62 -23.75 5.28
CA SER A 26 0.36 -22.85 4.68
C SER A 26 0.79 -23.49 3.37
N VAL A 27 0.24 -23.01 2.25
CA VAL A 27 0.70 -23.41 0.93
C VAL A 27 2.10 -22.84 0.83
N SER A 28 3.10 -23.69 1.07
CA SER A 28 4.49 -23.29 0.98
C SER A 28 4.77 -22.84 -0.45
N ILE A 29 5.29 -21.62 -0.59
CA ILE A 29 5.73 -21.11 -1.88
C ILE A 29 7.09 -21.75 -2.14
N ALA A 30 7.17 -22.58 -3.17
CA ALA A 30 8.41 -23.22 -3.56
C ALA A 30 9.46 -22.17 -4.01
N PRO A 31 10.77 -22.39 -3.79
CA PRO A 31 11.82 -21.39 -4.02
C PRO A 31 11.82 -20.79 -5.43
N GLU A 32 11.50 -21.60 -6.44
CA GLU A 32 11.41 -21.17 -7.84
C GLU A 32 10.31 -20.13 -8.10
N LYS A 33 9.36 -19.96 -7.17
CA LYS A 33 8.26 -18.98 -7.25
C LYS A 33 8.46 -17.77 -6.33
N TRP A 34 9.54 -17.69 -5.56
CA TRP A 34 9.75 -16.59 -4.61
C TRP A 34 9.83 -15.23 -5.29
N THR A 35 10.56 -15.11 -6.39
CA THR A 35 10.66 -13.85 -7.14
C THR A 35 9.29 -13.38 -7.62
N GLN A 36 8.47 -14.30 -8.14
CA GLN A 36 7.10 -13.98 -8.54
C GLN A 36 6.24 -13.57 -7.34
N ALA A 37 6.41 -14.22 -6.19
CA ALA A 37 5.69 -13.90 -4.96
C ALA A 37 6.04 -12.50 -4.41
N VAL A 38 7.28 -12.02 -4.60
CA VAL A 38 7.70 -10.67 -4.18
C VAL A 38 7.02 -9.58 -5.01
N TYR A 39 6.85 -9.81 -6.31
CA TYR A 39 6.22 -8.86 -7.24
C TYR A 39 4.74 -9.15 -7.48
N SER A 40 4.09 -9.93 -6.63
CA SER A 40 2.65 -10.17 -6.68
C SER A 40 2.04 -10.10 -5.29
N THR A 41 0.72 -10.03 -5.22
CA THR A 41 -0.01 -10.09 -3.95
C THR A 41 -0.83 -11.36 -3.94
N PRO A 42 -0.78 -12.19 -2.87
CA PRO A 42 -1.64 -13.35 -2.76
C PRO A 42 -3.11 -12.98 -2.93
N GLU A 43 -3.85 -13.77 -3.70
CA GLU A 43 -5.28 -13.51 -3.96
C GLU A 43 -6.14 -13.53 -2.70
N SER A 44 -5.72 -14.28 -1.68
CA SER A 44 -6.36 -14.32 -0.36
C SER A 44 -6.13 -13.06 0.49
N SER A 45 -5.24 -12.15 0.08
CA SER A 45 -4.99 -10.92 0.84
C SER A 45 -6.10 -9.89 0.62
N GLN A 46 -6.72 -9.44 1.72
CA GLN A 46 -7.66 -8.31 1.71
C GLN A 46 -6.93 -6.96 1.55
N ALA A 47 -5.65 -6.90 1.90
CA ALA A 47 -4.79 -5.73 1.73
C ALA A 47 -3.83 -5.97 0.55
N LYS A 48 -4.31 -5.65 -0.66
CA LYS A 48 -3.50 -5.79 -1.88
C LYS A 48 -2.64 -4.55 -2.08
N ALA A 49 -1.36 -4.77 -2.37
CA ALA A 49 -0.46 -3.75 -2.87
C ALA A 49 -0.76 -3.40 -4.34
N GLU A 50 -0.29 -2.24 -4.79
CA GLU A 50 -0.39 -1.83 -6.19
C GLU A 50 0.73 -2.49 -7.01
N VAL A 51 0.46 -3.70 -7.52
CA VAL A 51 1.44 -4.56 -8.19
C VAL A 51 2.20 -3.84 -9.31
N GLU A 52 1.52 -3.01 -10.11
CA GLU A 52 2.13 -2.22 -11.19
C GLU A 52 3.18 -1.21 -10.70
N LYS A 53 3.13 -0.80 -9.43
CA LYS A 53 4.05 0.17 -8.83
C LYS A 53 5.12 -0.46 -7.95
N LEU A 54 5.07 -1.78 -7.70
CA LEU A 54 6.03 -2.46 -6.83
C LEU A 54 7.47 -2.34 -7.36
N SER A 55 7.66 -2.41 -8.68
CA SER A 55 8.97 -2.24 -9.32
C SER A 55 9.52 -0.80 -9.25
N ALA A 56 8.66 0.19 -8.98
CA ALA A 56 9.04 1.58 -8.86
C ALA A 56 9.34 2.01 -7.41
N MET A 57 9.19 1.10 -6.44
CA MET A 57 9.51 1.39 -5.03
C MET A 57 11.00 1.60 -4.86
N LYS A 58 11.38 2.71 -4.21
CA LYS A 58 12.77 3.10 -4.02
C LYS A 58 12.99 3.59 -2.61
N PHE A 59 14.12 3.16 -2.06
CA PHE A 59 14.68 3.62 -0.80
C PHE A 59 16.19 3.48 -0.90
N ASP A 60 16.92 4.58 -0.76
CA ASP A 60 18.38 4.58 -0.79
C ASP A 60 18.95 4.65 0.64
N PRO A 61 19.40 3.52 1.22
CA PRO A 61 19.94 3.52 2.58
C PRO A 61 21.24 4.32 2.70
N SER A 62 21.91 4.60 1.59
CA SER A 62 23.18 5.32 1.54
C SER A 62 23.02 6.82 1.26
N PHE A 63 21.80 7.31 1.08
CA PHE A 63 21.55 8.70 0.70
C PHE A 63 22.15 9.70 1.70
N PHE A 64 21.88 9.51 3.00
CA PHE A 64 22.37 10.44 4.02
C PHE A 64 23.87 10.31 4.25
N SER A 65 24.43 9.10 4.23
CA SER A 65 25.86 8.89 4.41
C SER A 65 26.68 9.46 3.24
N SER A 66 26.21 9.27 2.01
CA SER A 66 26.85 9.83 0.81
C SER A 66 26.74 11.36 0.78
N SER A 67 25.56 11.93 1.04
CA SER A 67 25.36 13.38 1.09
C SER A 67 26.18 14.04 2.19
N TYR A 68 26.25 13.40 3.36
CA TYR A 68 27.08 13.88 4.48
C TYR A 68 28.58 13.85 4.12
N THR A 69 29.07 12.76 3.53
CA THR A 69 30.48 12.63 3.12
C THR A 69 30.85 13.67 2.06
N GLN A 70 29.96 13.93 1.10
CA GLN A 70 30.16 15.00 0.12
C GLN A 70 30.19 16.38 0.76
N CYS A 71 29.37 16.63 1.79
CA CYS A 71 29.35 17.89 2.50
C CYS A 71 30.66 18.14 3.27
N ILE A 72 31.15 17.15 4.01
CA ILE A 72 32.44 17.22 4.71
C ILE A 72 33.59 17.35 3.69
N GLY A 73 33.54 16.64 2.57
CA GLY A 73 34.53 16.76 1.49
C GLY A 73 34.59 18.14 0.84
N ARG A 74 33.53 18.96 0.96
CA ARG A 74 33.51 20.37 0.54
C ARG A 74 34.07 21.32 1.61
N GLY A 75 34.49 20.81 2.76
CA GLY A 75 35.08 21.60 3.85
C GLY A 75 34.07 22.25 4.80
N GLN A 76 32.80 21.88 4.75
CA GLN A 76 31.80 22.37 5.71
C GLN A 76 31.94 21.69 7.07
N SER A 77 31.58 22.40 8.13
CA SER A 77 31.57 21.83 9.48
C SER A 77 30.41 20.83 9.67
N HIS A 78 30.55 19.91 10.63
CA HIS A 78 29.48 18.95 10.94
C HIS A 78 28.12 19.61 11.16
N LYS A 79 28.08 20.74 11.90
CA LYS A 79 26.86 21.47 12.23
C LYS A 79 26.18 22.05 10.98
N GLU A 80 26.96 22.59 10.06
CA GLU A 80 26.45 23.13 8.78
C GLU A 80 25.99 22.01 7.84
N CYS A 81 26.71 20.88 7.84
CA CYS A 81 26.32 19.72 7.04
C CYS A 81 24.99 19.14 7.47
N VAL A 82 24.78 18.90 8.77
CA VAL A 82 23.50 18.35 9.26
C VAL A 82 22.34 19.32 8.98
N ALA A 83 22.57 20.63 9.09
CA ALA A 83 21.54 21.64 8.81
C ALA A 83 21.20 21.77 7.31
N SER A 84 22.14 21.43 6.42
CA SER A 84 21.97 21.57 4.96
C SER A 84 21.57 20.28 4.24
N LEU A 85 21.54 19.14 4.95
CA LEU A 85 21.08 17.87 4.39
C LEU A 85 19.61 17.96 3.97
N GLN A 86 19.36 17.81 2.68
CA GLN A 86 18.02 17.68 2.13
C GLN A 86 17.50 16.25 2.33
N ASN A 87 16.19 16.08 2.33
CA ASN A 87 15.57 14.75 2.32
C ASN A 87 15.72 14.09 0.94
N ASP A 88 15.76 12.76 0.92
CA ASP A 88 15.76 12.03 -0.36
C ASP A 88 14.43 12.23 -1.07
N THR A 89 14.50 12.73 -2.30
CA THR A 89 13.33 12.90 -3.17
C THR A 89 13.07 11.68 -4.04
N ARG A 90 13.99 10.71 -4.07
CA ARG A 90 13.89 9.48 -4.87
C ARG A 90 13.17 8.36 -4.10
N ILE A 91 12.09 8.72 -3.42
CA ILE A 91 11.26 7.82 -2.64
C ILE A 91 10.07 7.31 -3.45
N THR A 92 9.45 6.22 -2.98
CA THR A 92 8.21 5.69 -3.57
C THR A 92 7.12 6.76 -3.67
N ALA A 93 6.47 6.84 -4.83
CA ALA A 93 5.41 7.82 -5.06
C ALA A 93 4.25 7.66 -4.06
N PRO A 94 3.61 8.75 -3.65
CA PRO A 94 2.52 8.71 -2.69
C PRO A 94 1.32 7.90 -3.22
N GLY A 95 0.60 7.26 -2.30
CA GLY A 95 -0.54 6.41 -2.62
C GLY A 95 -1.72 7.17 -3.24
N PRO A 96 -2.72 6.46 -3.78
CA PRO A 96 -3.87 7.03 -4.48
C PRO A 96 -4.78 7.91 -3.61
N LEU A 97 -4.60 7.87 -2.29
CA LEU A 97 -5.34 8.66 -1.31
C LEU A 97 -4.58 9.91 -0.84
N ALA A 98 -3.42 10.24 -1.43
CA ALA A 98 -2.63 11.40 -1.02
C ALA A 98 -3.21 12.76 -1.47
N GLY A 99 -4.32 12.76 -2.21
CA GLY A 99 -4.98 14.00 -2.66
C GLY A 99 -5.80 14.69 -1.56
N GLU A 100 -5.97 16.01 -1.68
CA GLU A 100 -6.66 16.85 -0.69
C GLU A 100 -8.08 16.37 -0.33
N ALA A 101 -8.87 15.95 -1.32
CA ALA A 101 -10.22 15.43 -1.08
C ALA A 101 -10.24 14.12 -0.28
N ALA A 102 -9.20 13.28 -0.42
CA ALA A 102 -9.05 12.08 0.38
C ALA A 102 -8.51 12.40 1.77
N ASN A 103 -7.65 13.42 1.91
CA ASN A 103 -7.12 13.84 3.20
C ASN A 103 -8.22 14.27 4.17
N GLN A 104 -9.24 14.99 3.72
CA GLN A 104 -10.37 15.39 4.58
C GLN A 104 -11.12 14.17 5.15
N GLU A 105 -11.43 13.19 4.31
CA GLU A 105 -12.09 11.96 4.75
C GLU A 105 -11.18 11.07 5.61
N ILE A 106 -9.85 11.09 5.37
CA ILE A 106 -8.88 10.40 6.22
C ILE A 106 -8.88 11.04 7.62
N THR A 107 -8.78 12.36 7.72
CA THR A 107 -8.80 13.08 9.00
C THR A 107 -10.10 12.82 9.77
N ALA A 108 -11.24 12.83 9.08
CA ALA A 108 -12.53 12.52 9.68
C ALA A 108 -12.62 11.05 10.16
N ALA A 109 -12.11 10.10 9.37
CA ALA A 109 -12.03 8.70 9.76
C ALA A 109 -11.13 8.50 10.99
N ILE A 110 -9.95 9.13 11.03
CA ILE A 110 -9.03 9.07 12.17
C ILE A 110 -9.70 9.65 13.42
N SER A 111 -10.36 10.81 13.30
CA SER A 111 -11.05 11.47 14.42
C SER A 111 -12.19 10.60 14.97
N CYS A 112 -12.97 9.96 14.09
CA CYS A 112 -14.02 9.04 14.51
C CYS A 112 -13.45 7.80 15.23
N MET A 113 -12.35 7.24 14.72
CA MET A 113 -11.68 6.09 15.35
C MET A 113 -11.05 6.43 16.69
N ASP A 114 -10.52 7.65 16.85
CA ASP A 114 -9.99 8.13 18.13
C ASP A 114 -11.09 8.23 19.20
N GLN A 115 -12.26 8.77 18.82
CA GLN A 115 -13.40 8.96 19.73
C GLN A 115 -14.13 7.67 20.09
N HIS A 116 -14.38 6.82 19.09
CA HIS A 116 -15.27 5.67 19.25
C HIS A 116 -14.54 4.33 19.39
N ARG A 117 -13.28 4.24 18.94
CA ARG A 117 -12.44 3.02 18.91
C ARG A 117 -13.11 1.80 18.30
N ASP A 118 -14.12 2.02 17.48
CA ASP A 118 -14.95 0.98 16.87
C ASP A 118 -15.17 1.31 15.39
N PRO A 119 -14.65 0.47 14.47
CA PRO A 119 -14.75 0.73 13.03
C PRO A 119 -16.20 0.73 12.52
N THR A 120 -17.11 0.02 13.19
CA THR A 120 -18.51 -0.06 12.76
C THR A 120 -19.21 1.30 12.85
N LYS A 121 -18.87 2.09 13.87
CA LYS A 121 -19.38 3.46 14.09
C LYS A 121 -18.80 4.47 13.08
N CYS A 122 -17.68 4.14 12.45
CA CYS A 122 -16.98 5.01 11.49
C CYS A 122 -17.19 4.59 10.02
N THR A 123 -18.08 3.64 9.75
CA THR A 123 -18.32 3.05 8.42
C THR A 123 -18.58 4.09 7.33
N ARG A 124 -19.27 5.20 7.66
CA ARG A 124 -19.54 6.30 6.73
C ARG A 124 -18.26 6.88 6.12
N HIS A 125 -17.23 7.09 6.94
CA HIS A 125 -15.96 7.67 6.50
C HIS A 125 -15.16 6.66 5.66
N PHE A 126 -15.17 5.38 6.05
CA PHE A 126 -14.51 4.33 5.26
C PHE A 126 -15.15 4.12 3.88
N GLU A 127 -16.48 4.21 3.77
CA GLU A 127 -17.18 4.13 2.48
C GLU A 127 -16.96 5.39 1.61
N ALA A 128 -16.81 6.58 2.23
CA ALA A 128 -16.39 7.78 1.51
C ALA A 128 -14.98 7.61 0.92
N LEU A 129 -14.02 7.13 1.72
CA LEU A 129 -12.65 6.84 1.26
C LEU A 129 -12.62 5.80 0.12
N ARG A 130 -13.44 4.75 0.23
CA ARG A 130 -13.57 3.73 -0.82
C ARG A 130 -14.05 4.33 -2.15
N ARG A 131 -15.01 5.25 -2.10
CA ARG A 131 -15.51 5.97 -3.28
C ARG A 131 -14.44 6.89 -3.87
N SER A 132 -13.74 7.66 -3.03
CA SER A 132 -12.65 8.55 -3.46
C SER A 132 -11.53 7.77 -4.14
N ARG A 133 -11.14 6.60 -3.60
CA ARG A 133 -10.15 5.72 -4.22
C ARG A 133 -10.57 5.25 -5.62
N ARG A 134 -11.82 4.81 -5.76
CA ARG A 134 -12.38 4.35 -7.04
C ARG A 134 -12.44 5.48 -8.07
N ALA A 135 -12.81 6.68 -7.64
CA ALA A 135 -12.81 7.86 -8.51
C ALA A 135 -11.38 8.24 -8.96
N ALA A 136 -10.39 8.17 -8.06
CA ALA A 136 -8.99 8.43 -8.38
C ALA A 136 -8.42 7.41 -9.40
N GLN A 137 -8.75 6.13 -9.25
CA GLN A 137 -8.34 5.07 -10.21
C GLN A 137 -9.03 5.19 -11.58
N ARG A 138 -10.24 5.75 -11.65
CA ARG A 138 -11.00 5.92 -12.90
C ARG A 138 -10.60 7.14 -13.72
N ARG A 139 -9.73 8.03 -13.23
CA ARG A 139 -9.20 9.13 -14.06
C ARG A 139 -8.24 8.54 -15.10
N PRO A 140 -8.57 8.54 -16.41
CA PRO A 140 -7.60 8.17 -17.43
C PRO A 140 -6.42 9.16 -17.41
N ARG A 141 -5.21 8.67 -17.75
CA ARG A 141 -3.94 9.42 -17.89
C ARG A 141 -3.97 10.45 -19.04
N THR A 142 -5.11 11.07 -19.34
CA THR A 142 -5.28 12.04 -20.42
C THR A 142 -5.60 13.42 -19.85
N SER A 143 -4.61 14.02 -19.21
CA SER A 143 -4.43 15.47 -19.20
C SER A 143 -2.94 15.76 -19.26
N ALA A 144 -2.31 15.21 -20.32
CA ALA A 144 -1.15 15.87 -20.87
C ALA A 144 -1.65 17.24 -21.36
N THR A 145 -1.52 18.25 -20.52
CA THR A 145 -1.48 19.65 -20.93
C THR A 145 -0.50 19.69 -22.10
N ARG A 146 -1.00 19.80 -23.34
CA ARG A 146 -0.15 20.21 -24.47
C ARG A 146 0.53 21.49 -24.00
N PRO A 147 1.87 21.58 -23.97
CA PRO A 147 2.49 22.89 -23.82
C PRO A 147 1.92 23.75 -24.94
N ALA A 148 1.40 24.92 -24.57
CA ALA A 148 0.95 25.93 -25.51
C ALA A 148 2.05 26.09 -26.55
N THR A 149 1.76 25.76 -27.81
CA THR A 149 2.62 26.11 -28.92
C THR A 149 2.77 27.62 -28.88
N ILE A 150 3.93 28.07 -28.43
CA ILE A 150 4.37 29.45 -28.54
C ILE A 150 4.37 29.75 -30.04
N CYS A 151 3.34 30.43 -30.52
CA CYS A 151 3.38 31.10 -31.82
C CYS A 151 4.40 32.24 -31.70
N LEU A 152 5.66 31.95 -32.02
CA LEU A 152 6.63 32.99 -32.33
C LEU A 152 6.19 33.67 -33.64
N PRO A 153 6.02 35.01 -33.68
CA PRO A 153 5.82 35.72 -34.92
C PRO A 153 7.16 35.71 -35.67
N CYS A 154 7.30 34.85 -36.68
CA CYS A 154 8.40 34.95 -37.62
C CYS A 154 8.18 36.19 -38.50
N ARG A 155 8.71 37.29 -37.98
CA ARG A 155 8.84 38.59 -38.62
C ARG A 155 9.98 38.48 -39.64
N SER A 156 9.65 38.25 -40.91
CA SER A 156 10.30 38.85 -42.10
C SER A 156 9.78 38.19 -43.37
N CYS A 157 8.79 38.81 -43.99
CA CYS A 157 8.68 38.80 -45.44
C CYS A 157 9.79 39.70 -45.99
N ILE A 158 10.74 39.14 -46.73
CA ILE A 158 11.55 39.91 -47.69
C ILE A 158 11.44 39.17 -49.02
N MET A 159 10.77 39.83 -49.96
CA MET A 159 10.86 39.53 -51.38
C MET A 159 12.25 39.93 -51.88
N ALA A 160 12.90 39.05 -52.60
CA ALA A 160 13.86 39.36 -53.66
C ALA A 160 13.84 38.20 -54.65
#